data_AF-A0A7C4N0L4-F1
#
_entry.id   AF-A0A7C4N0L4-F1
#
_cell.length_a   1.000
_cell.length_b   1.000
_cell.length_c   1.000
_cell.angle_alpha   90.00
_cell.angle_beta   90.00
_cell.angle_gamma   90.00
#
_symmetry.space_group_name_H-M   'P 1'
#
loop_
_entity.id
_entity.type
_entity.pdbx_description
1 polymer ?
#
loop_
_entity_poly.entity_id
_entity_poly.type
_entity_poly.pdbx_seq_one_letter_code
_entity_poly.pdbx_strand_id
1 'polypeptide(L)'
;MDRSSEWFVPRFGPDKFRKLMGLLFLPYTGMVLSFSVIGAMLAHPVHWDRVLATVIIFFLGLGIGAHALDAVGSKGTKPWGRVFSERGLWRAALSSIAAAYLIAIYYMIFFVPLLWIVALLEGFFVFAYNLEWFRGRFHTDGWFAFSWGGLPVLAGYILQTNSISAAALAVAAATGFFSLVEIKASRPYKALKSRRDPLTEEETSLMTRYEAILKSISVGVLFLGLGMLLWRVAG
;
A
#
# COMPACT_ATOMS: atom_id res chain seq x y z
N MET A 1 15.45 -15.37 0.12
CA MET A 1 14.33 -16.08 -0.53
C MET A 1 13.97 -15.33 -1.80
N ASP A 2 13.70 -16.01 -2.90
CA ASP A 2 13.26 -15.39 -4.16
C ASP A 2 11.73 -15.26 -4.17
N ARG A 3 11.21 -14.06 -4.46
CA ARG A 3 9.77 -13.75 -4.52
C ARG A 3 9.23 -13.68 -5.94
N SER A 4 10.00 -14.14 -6.94
CA SER A 4 9.59 -14.12 -8.34
C SER A 4 8.42 -15.06 -8.68
N SER A 5 8.02 -15.94 -7.76
CA SER A 5 6.90 -16.88 -7.90
C SER A 5 5.57 -16.40 -7.31
N GLU A 6 5.55 -15.24 -6.65
CA GLU A 6 4.36 -14.62 -6.06
C GLU A 6 3.21 -14.55 -7.09
N TRP A 7 1.96 -14.72 -6.63
CA TRP A 7 0.80 -14.84 -7.53
C TRP A 7 0.57 -13.60 -8.41
N PHE A 8 1.03 -12.44 -7.96
CA PHE A 8 0.90 -11.16 -8.64
C PHE A 8 2.12 -10.79 -9.49
N VAL A 9 3.17 -11.62 -9.50
CA VAL A 9 4.32 -11.42 -10.40
C VAL A 9 3.97 -11.98 -11.78
N PRO A 10 4.10 -11.18 -12.86
CA PRO A 10 3.83 -11.65 -14.21
C PRO A 10 4.69 -12.88 -14.57
N ARG A 11 4.10 -13.82 -15.31
CA ARG A 11 4.80 -15.01 -15.84
C ARG A 11 5.45 -14.79 -17.20
N PHE A 12 5.21 -13.63 -17.81
CA PHE A 12 5.72 -13.26 -19.13
C PHE A 12 6.73 -12.10 -19.06
N GLY A 13 7.49 -11.95 -20.14
CA GLY A 13 8.46 -10.87 -20.30
C GLY A 13 9.81 -11.12 -19.59
N PRO A 14 10.77 -10.18 -19.74
CA PRO A 14 12.11 -10.32 -19.18
C PRO A 14 12.13 -10.35 -17.64
N ASP A 15 13.12 -11.03 -17.05
CA ASP A 15 13.27 -11.17 -15.59
C ASP A 15 13.24 -9.82 -14.84
N LYS A 16 13.92 -8.80 -15.39
CA LYS A 16 13.93 -7.44 -14.81
C LYS A 16 12.53 -6.83 -14.74
N PHE A 17 11.72 -7.01 -15.79
CA PHE A 17 10.35 -6.50 -15.84
C PHE A 17 9.49 -7.21 -14.79
N ARG A 18 9.55 -8.54 -14.72
CA ARG A 18 8.78 -9.34 -13.77
C ARG A 18 9.08 -8.94 -12.32
N LYS A 19 10.36 -8.79 -11.98
CA LYS A 19 10.80 -8.36 -10.64
C LYS A 19 10.48 -6.91 -10.34
N LEU A 20 10.44 -6.03 -11.34
CA LEU A 20 9.94 -4.66 -11.18
C LEU A 20 8.46 -4.66 -10.83
N MET A 21 7.63 -5.41 -11.58
CA MET A 21 6.21 -5.54 -11.28
C MET A 21 5.98 -6.20 -9.90
N GLY A 22 6.80 -7.17 -9.54
CA GLY A 22 6.81 -7.77 -8.21
C GLY A 22 7.14 -6.77 -7.10
N LEU A 23 8.18 -5.95 -7.29
CA LEU A 23 8.58 -4.90 -6.36
C LEU A 23 7.46 -3.88 -6.14
N LEU A 24 6.56 -3.66 -7.09
CA LEU A 24 5.43 -2.75 -6.94
C LEU A 24 4.24 -3.34 -6.17
N PHE A 25 4.19 -4.66 -5.92
CA PHE A 25 3.07 -5.34 -5.27
C PHE A 25 1.68 -4.84 -5.74
N LEU A 26 1.50 -4.77 -7.06
CA LEU A 26 0.40 -4.02 -7.69
C LEU A 26 -0.99 -4.24 -7.09
N PRO A 27 -1.43 -5.46 -6.70
CA PRO A 27 -2.74 -5.64 -6.08
C PRO A 27 -2.87 -4.93 -4.72
N TYR A 28 -1.81 -4.96 -3.90
CA TYR A 28 -1.81 -4.34 -2.57
C TYR A 28 -1.63 -2.82 -2.66
N THR A 29 -0.79 -2.32 -3.59
CA THR A 29 -0.80 -0.89 -3.93
C THR A 29 -2.18 -0.46 -4.41
N GLY A 30 -2.81 -1.25 -5.26
CA GLY A 30 -4.17 -1.01 -5.74
C GLY A 30 -5.20 -0.88 -4.61
N MET A 31 -5.08 -1.69 -3.56
CA MET A 31 -5.91 -1.55 -2.35
C MET A 31 -5.72 -0.20 -1.67
N VAL A 32 -4.47 0.20 -1.42
CA VAL A 32 -4.12 1.49 -0.80
C VAL A 32 -4.65 2.67 -1.62
N LEU A 33 -4.45 2.64 -2.94
CA LEU A 33 -4.99 3.66 -3.84
C LEU A 33 -6.52 3.71 -3.77
N SER A 34 -7.17 2.54 -3.74
CA SER A 34 -8.63 2.43 -3.62
C SER A 34 -9.13 2.98 -2.28
N PHE A 35 -8.45 2.72 -1.17
CA PHE A 35 -8.78 3.31 0.13
C PHE A 35 -8.76 4.83 0.09
N SER A 36 -7.76 5.42 -0.58
CA SER A 36 -7.68 6.86 -0.75
C SER A 36 -8.82 7.44 -1.60
N VAL A 37 -9.22 6.72 -2.66
CA VAL A 37 -10.38 7.08 -3.48
C VAL A 37 -11.66 6.97 -2.66
N ILE A 38 -11.87 5.85 -1.96
CA ILE A 38 -13.03 5.60 -1.09
C ILE A 38 -13.20 6.76 -0.10
N GLY A 39 -12.12 7.18 0.57
CA GLY A 39 -12.15 8.32 1.49
C GLY A 39 -12.55 9.63 0.81
N ALA A 40 -11.98 9.92 -0.36
CA ALA A 40 -12.34 11.11 -1.13
C ALA A 40 -13.82 11.09 -1.58
N MET A 41 -14.36 9.93 -1.92
CA MET A 41 -15.76 9.76 -2.33
C MET A 41 -16.77 9.93 -1.19
N LEU A 42 -16.34 10.11 0.06
CA LEU A 42 -17.22 10.47 1.18
C LEU A 42 -17.52 11.97 1.25
N ALA A 43 -16.77 12.82 0.54
CA ALA A 43 -16.92 14.27 0.57
C ALA A 43 -18.07 14.78 -0.32
N HIS A 44 -18.61 15.95 0.03
CA HIS A 44 -19.53 16.71 -0.81
C HIS A 44 -19.21 18.21 -0.73
N PRO A 45 -18.93 18.90 -1.85
CA PRO A 45 -18.68 18.36 -3.20
C PRO A 45 -17.33 17.61 -3.29
N VAL A 46 -17.09 16.92 -4.41
CA VAL A 46 -15.81 16.24 -4.71
C VAL A 46 -14.97 17.10 -5.66
N HIS A 47 -13.74 17.38 -5.27
CA HIS A 47 -12.71 18.02 -6.08
C HIS A 47 -11.84 16.96 -6.77
N TRP A 48 -12.05 16.77 -8.07
CA TRP A 48 -11.40 15.69 -8.83
C TRP A 48 -9.89 15.85 -9.00
N ASP A 49 -9.39 17.08 -9.05
CA ASP A 49 -7.95 17.38 -9.02
C ASP A 49 -7.30 16.82 -7.75
N ARG A 50 -8.00 16.93 -6.60
CA ARG A 50 -7.55 16.41 -5.31
C ARG A 50 -7.63 14.89 -5.24
N VAL A 51 -8.63 14.26 -5.90
CA VAL A 51 -8.69 12.79 -6.02
C VAL A 51 -7.44 12.29 -6.76
N LEU A 52 -7.13 12.87 -7.92
CA LEU A 52 -5.96 12.51 -8.70
C LEU A 52 -4.66 12.76 -7.93
N ALA A 53 -4.55 13.91 -7.26
CA ALA A 53 -3.40 14.24 -6.43
C ALA A 53 -3.17 13.20 -5.33
N THR A 54 -4.23 12.78 -4.63
CA THR A 54 -4.12 11.77 -3.57
C THR A 54 -3.63 10.44 -4.13
N VAL A 55 -4.18 9.98 -5.25
CA VAL A 55 -3.76 8.74 -5.91
C VAL A 55 -2.29 8.81 -6.31
N ILE A 56 -1.84 9.92 -6.88
CA ILE A 56 -0.43 10.12 -7.26
C ILE A 56 0.47 10.12 -6.01
N ILE A 57 0.08 10.83 -4.94
CA ILE A 57 0.83 10.89 -3.68
C ILE A 57 1.03 9.47 -3.12
N PHE A 58 -0.03 8.67 -3.02
CA PHE A 58 0.07 7.32 -2.48
C PHE A 58 0.80 6.34 -3.40
N PHE A 59 0.65 6.47 -4.72
CA PHE A 59 1.39 5.65 -5.67
C PHE A 59 2.89 5.92 -5.56
N LEU A 60 3.29 7.19 -5.50
CA LEU A 60 4.69 7.58 -5.34
C LEU A 60 5.22 7.22 -3.96
N GLY A 61 4.51 7.59 -2.89
CA GLY A 61 4.95 7.40 -1.51
C GLY A 61 4.99 5.93 -1.09
N LEU A 62 3.89 5.20 -1.31
CA LEU A 62 3.76 3.81 -0.86
C LEU A 62 3.96 2.79 -1.99
N GLY A 63 3.42 3.03 -3.18
CA GLY A 63 3.56 2.10 -4.31
C GLY A 63 4.98 1.94 -4.84
N ILE A 64 5.79 3.01 -4.76
CA ILE A 64 7.21 3.01 -5.15
C ILE A 64 8.11 3.19 -3.93
N GLY A 65 7.89 4.27 -3.16
CA GLY A 65 8.77 4.68 -2.07
C GLY A 65 8.92 3.63 -0.98
N ALA A 66 7.81 3.28 -0.34
CA ALA A 66 7.76 2.27 0.71
C ALA A 66 8.29 0.91 0.25
N HIS A 67 7.88 0.44 -0.93
CA HIS A 67 8.36 -0.84 -1.45
C HIS A 67 9.85 -0.87 -1.75
N ALA A 68 10.42 0.22 -2.26
CA ALA A 68 11.86 0.32 -2.43
C ALA A 68 12.58 0.31 -1.08
N LEU A 69 12.02 0.97 -0.05
CA LEU A 69 12.55 0.92 1.32
C LEU A 69 12.41 -0.46 1.96
N ASP A 70 11.30 -1.18 1.74
CA ASP A 70 11.08 -2.54 2.24
C ASP A 70 12.13 -3.49 1.68
N ALA A 71 12.42 -3.36 0.38
CA ALA A 71 13.48 -4.11 -0.28
C ALA A 71 14.88 -3.78 0.27
N VAL A 72 15.12 -2.55 0.73
CA VAL A 72 16.35 -2.17 1.44
C VAL A 72 16.37 -2.72 2.87
N GLY A 73 15.24 -2.64 3.58
CA GLY A 73 15.09 -3.03 4.99
C GLY A 73 15.15 -4.54 5.23
N SER A 74 14.87 -5.35 4.21
CA SER A 74 14.89 -6.83 4.22
C SER A 74 16.28 -7.48 4.41
N LYS A 75 17.19 -6.85 5.17
CA LYS A 75 18.61 -7.18 5.37
C LYS A 75 18.88 -8.68 5.40
N GLY A 76 19.80 -9.13 4.54
CA GLY A 76 20.21 -10.54 4.45
C GLY A 76 19.33 -11.40 3.53
N THR A 77 18.08 -11.00 3.26
CA THR A 77 17.23 -11.62 2.25
C THR A 77 17.07 -10.66 1.06
N LYS A 78 17.51 -11.07 -0.14
CA LYS A 78 17.30 -10.28 -1.36
C LYS A 78 16.05 -10.80 -2.08
N PRO A 79 14.83 -10.32 -1.75
CA PRO A 79 13.56 -10.87 -2.28
C PRO A 79 13.50 -10.88 -3.80
N TRP A 80 14.14 -9.90 -4.44
CA TRP A 80 14.17 -9.72 -5.89
C TRP A 80 15.54 -10.05 -6.50
N GLY A 81 16.36 -10.81 -5.77
CA GLY A 81 17.73 -11.16 -6.18
C GLY A 81 18.64 -9.94 -6.32
N ARG A 82 19.53 -9.99 -7.33
CA ARG A 82 20.50 -8.90 -7.61
C ARG A 82 20.04 -7.93 -8.69
N VAL A 83 18.77 -7.97 -9.08
CA VAL A 83 18.23 -7.09 -10.14
C VAL A 83 18.28 -5.62 -9.72
N PHE A 84 18.00 -5.33 -8.45
CA PHE A 84 18.06 -4.00 -7.89
C PHE A 84 19.32 -3.81 -7.06
N SER A 85 20.08 -2.75 -7.36
CA SER A 85 21.16 -2.31 -6.48
C SER A 85 20.59 -1.53 -5.30
N GLU A 86 21.23 -1.62 -4.15
CA GLU A 86 20.82 -0.88 -2.94
C GLU A 86 20.80 0.64 -3.19
N ARG A 87 21.82 1.17 -3.87
CA ARG A 87 21.85 2.58 -4.31
C ARG A 87 20.70 2.93 -5.26
N GLY A 88 20.27 1.99 -6.10
CA GLY A 88 19.11 2.16 -6.98
C GLY A 88 17.80 2.25 -6.20
N LEU A 89 17.61 1.35 -5.21
CA LEU A 89 16.43 1.34 -4.35
C LEU A 89 16.34 2.62 -3.52
N TRP A 90 17.44 3.07 -2.90
CA TRP A 90 17.45 4.34 -2.17
C TRP A 90 17.13 5.54 -3.06
N ARG A 91 17.69 5.60 -4.28
CA ARG A 91 17.35 6.69 -5.22
C ARG A 91 15.87 6.68 -5.57
N ALA A 92 15.32 5.52 -5.92
CA ALA A 92 13.90 5.38 -6.23
C ALA A 92 13.02 5.75 -5.03
N ALA A 93 13.37 5.29 -3.84
CA ALA A 93 12.66 5.58 -2.60
C ALA A 93 12.62 7.10 -2.33
N LEU A 94 13.79 7.72 -2.24
CA LEU A 94 13.91 9.13 -1.87
C LEU A 94 13.33 10.05 -2.94
N SER A 95 13.56 9.79 -4.23
CA SER A 95 12.99 10.63 -5.28
C SER A 95 11.47 10.54 -5.34
N SER A 96 10.91 9.33 -5.15
CA SER A 96 9.46 9.12 -5.19
C SER A 96 8.77 9.72 -3.97
N ILE A 97 9.34 9.52 -2.76
CA ILE A 97 8.83 10.14 -1.54
C ILE A 97 8.93 11.67 -1.63
N ALA A 98 10.06 12.22 -2.09
CA ALA A 98 10.20 13.66 -2.26
C ALA A 98 9.15 14.24 -3.21
N ALA A 99 8.90 13.59 -4.36
CA ALA A 99 7.86 14.01 -5.30
C ALA A 99 6.45 13.96 -4.66
N ALA A 100 6.13 12.90 -3.91
CA ALA A 100 4.87 12.79 -3.18
C ALA A 100 4.69 13.94 -2.16
N TYR A 101 5.73 14.24 -1.38
CA TYR A 101 5.70 15.31 -0.39
C TYR A 101 5.63 16.70 -1.01
N LEU A 102 6.26 16.95 -2.15
CA LEU A 102 6.13 18.24 -2.85
C LEU A 102 4.67 18.53 -3.23
N ILE A 103 3.96 17.53 -3.77
CA ILE A 103 2.54 17.64 -4.09
C ILE A 103 1.72 17.82 -2.80
N ALA A 104 1.97 17.02 -1.77
CA ALA A 104 1.24 17.12 -0.51
C ALA A 104 1.46 18.49 0.18
N ILE A 105 2.69 19.01 0.20
CA ILE A 105 3.06 20.29 0.83
C ILE A 105 2.33 21.45 0.15
N TYR A 106 2.22 21.43 -1.18
CA TYR A 106 1.41 22.40 -1.90
C TYR A 106 -0.02 22.45 -1.36
N TYR A 107 -0.69 21.30 -1.22
CA TYR A 107 -2.04 21.26 -0.67
C TYR A 107 -2.08 21.66 0.82
N MET A 108 -1.13 21.20 1.62
CA MET A 108 -1.07 21.47 3.06
C MET A 108 -0.90 22.97 3.38
N ILE A 109 -0.11 23.69 2.59
CA ILE A 109 0.14 25.12 2.80
C ILE A 109 -1.06 25.96 2.35
N PHE A 110 -1.61 25.67 1.17
CA PHE A 110 -2.54 26.60 0.52
C PHE A 110 -4.02 26.23 0.69
N PHE A 111 -4.36 24.98 0.99
CA PHE A 111 -5.74 24.51 0.92
C PHE A 111 -6.20 23.64 2.10
N VAL A 112 -5.35 22.74 2.57
CA VAL A 112 -5.72 21.66 3.50
C VAL A 112 -4.68 21.47 4.63
N PRO A 113 -4.52 22.44 5.56
CA PRO A 113 -3.56 22.31 6.66
C PRO A 113 -3.75 21.06 7.53
N LEU A 114 -4.97 20.52 7.66
CA LEU A 114 -5.21 19.33 8.47
C LEU A 114 -4.48 18.09 7.94
N LEU A 115 -4.13 18.07 6.64
CA LEU A 115 -3.41 16.97 6.02
C LEU A 115 -1.99 16.79 6.60
N TRP A 116 -1.40 17.81 7.26
CA TRP A 116 -0.13 17.69 7.98
C TRP A 116 -0.11 16.51 8.96
N ILE A 117 -1.23 16.25 9.65
CA ILE A 117 -1.32 15.14 10.60
C ILE A 117 -1.07 13.80 9.88
N VAL A 118 -1.77 13.58 8.76
CA VAL A 118 -1.63 12.34 8.00
C VAL A 118 -0.25 12.26 7.35
N ALA A 119 0.24 13.35 6.77
CA ALA A 119 1.56 13.39 6.13
C ALA A 119 2.70 13.11 7.12
N LEU A 120 2.63 13.60 8.36
CA LEU A 120 3.64 13.32 9.38
C LEU A 120 3.59 11.86 9.83
N LEU A 121 2.40 11.29 10.01
CA LEU A 121 2.23 9.89 10.38
C LEU A 121 2.72 8.95 9.27
N GLU A 122 2.29 9.14 8.03
CA GLU A 122 2.74 8.36 6.88
C GLU A 122 4.25 8.50 6.67
N GLY A 123 4.80 9.70 6.84
CA GLY A 123 6.23 9.96 6.79
C GLY A 123 7.01 9.22 7.85
N PHE A 124 6.46 9.12 9.06
CA PHE A 124 7.04 8.30 10.10
C PHE A 124 6.98 6.81 9.75
N PHE A 125 5.81 6.28 9.37
CA PHE A 125 5.63 4.84 9.10
C PHE A 125 6.37 4.37 7.85
N VAL A 126 6.50 5.18 6.79
CA VAL A 126 7.21 4.77 5.58
C VAL A 126 8.66 4.41 5.86
N PHE A 127 9.31 5.08 6.82
CA PHE A 127 10.64 4.69 7.26
C PHE A 127 10.61 3.68 8.41
N ALA A 128 9.82 3.95 9.46
CA ALA A 128 9.84 3.13 10.67
C ALA A 128 9.36 1.70 10.44
N TYR A 129 8.36 1.52 9.58
CA TYR A 129 7.85 0.20 9.20
C TYR A 129 8.84 -0.50 8.28
N ASN A 130 9.17 0.08 7.12
CA ASN A 130 9.92 -0.62 6.06
C ASN A 130 11.40 -0.85 6.39
N LEU A 131 12.03 0.05 7.15
CA LEU A 131 13.42 -0.12 7.58
C LEU A 131 13.54 -0.79 8.96
N GLU A 132 12.40 -1.19 9.54
CA GLU A 132 12.29 -1.77 10.88
C GLU A 132 13.02 -0.93 11.95
N TRP A 133 12.91 0.40 11.85
CA TRP A 133 13.47 1.29 12.87
C TRP A 133 12.89 0.95 14.25
N PHE A 134 13.62 1.35 15.30
CA PHE A 134 13.25 1.05 16.68
C PHE A 134 13.12 -0.46 16.94
N ARG A 135 13.99 -1.27 16.31
CA ARG A 135 14.03 -2.74 16.46
C ARG A 135 12.70 -3.40 16.09
N GLY A 136 12.02 -2.88 15.06
CA GLY A 136 10.76 -3.43 14.56
C GLY A 136 9.53 -3.15 15.44
N ARG A 137 9.60 -2.26 16.45
CA ARG A 137 8.43 -1.92 17.29
C ARG A 137 7.22 -1.43 16.50
N PHE A 138 7.46 -0.81 15.35
CA PHE A 138 6.43 -0.30 14.45
C PHE A 138 6.13 -1.22 13.25
N HIS A 139 6.79 -2.39 13.16
CA HIS A 139 6.59 -3.37 12.10
C HIS A 139 5.59 -4.47 12.54
N THR A 140 4.35 -4.09 12.86
CA THR A 140 3.31 -5.03 13.32
C THR A 140 2.08 -5.02 12.42
N ASP A 141 1.24 -6.06 12.47
CA ASP A 141 -0.03 -6.11 11.74
C ASP A 141 -0.93 -4.91 12.08
N GLY A 142 -0.94 -4.50 13.37
CA GLY A 142 -1.73 -3.37 13.82
C GLY A 142 -1.26 -2.05 13.22
N TRP A 143 0.05 -1.82 13.18
CA TRP A 143 0.60 -0.62 12.54
C TRP A 143 0.42 -0.63 11.03
N PHE A 144 0.51 -1.80 10.37
CA PHE A 144 0.18 -1.94 8.95
C PHE A 144 -1.26 -1.53 8.67
N ALA A 145 -2.21 -2.06 9.45
CA ALA A 145 -3.63 -1.77 9.29
C ALA A 145 -3.97 -0.30 9.56
N PHE A 146 -3.37 0.28 10.60
CA PHE A 146 -3.53 1.69 10.91
C PHE A 146 -2.96 2.57 9.79
N SER A 147 -1.69 2.37 9.45
CA SER A 147 -0.96 3.23 8.50
C SER A 147 -1.42 3.03 7.07
N TRP A 148 -1.41 1.82 6.51
CA TRP A 148 -1.69 1.61 5.09
C TRP A 148 -3.13 1.16 4.80
N GLY A 149 -3.92 0.90 5.83
CA GLY A 149 -5.36 0.67 5.70
C GLY A 149 -6.20 1.90 6.01
N GLY A 150 -5.99 2.50 7.19
CA GLY A 150 -6.82 3.59 7.70
C GLY A 150 -6.41 4.98 7.20
N LEU A 151 -5.13 5.34 7.29
CA LEU A 151 -4.68 6.68 6.91
C LEU A 151 -4.94 7.05 5.45
N PRO A 152 -4.91 6.15 4.44
CA PRO A 152 -5.24 6.52 3.08
C PRO A 152 -6.69 7.00 2.93
N VAL A 153 -7.65 6.38 3.64
CA VAL A 153 -9.05 6.87 3.67
C VAL A 153 -9.10 8.27 4.25
N LEU A 154 -8.43 8.49 5.39
CA LEU A 154 -8.41 9.80 6.04
C LEU A 154 -7.74 10.84 5.16
N ALA A 155 -6.63 10.51 4.49
CA ALA A 155 -5.95 11.39 3.56
C ALA A 155 -6.88 11.80 2.40
N GLY A 156 -7.57 10.84 1.79
CA GLY A 156 -8.53 11.11 0.72
C GLY A 156 -9.65 12.02 1.17
N TYR A 157 -10.24 11.76 2.33
CA TYR A 157 -11.33 12.57 2.87
C TYR A 157 -10.87 13.98 3.32
N ILE A 158 -9.74 14.06 4.04
CA ILE A 158 -9.17 15.31 4.54
C ILE A 158 -8.74 16.17 3.38
N LEU A 159 -8.12 15.62 2.33
CA LEU A 159 -7.72 16.42 1.16
C LEU A 159 -8.94 17.05 0.47
N GLN A 160 -10.10 16.40 0.51
CA GLN A 160 -11.33 16.99 -0.01
C GLN A 160 -11.89 18.10 0.90
N THR A 161 -11.93 17.87 2.21
CA THR A 161 -12.78 18.66 3.12
C THR A 161 -12.04 19.54 4.11
N ASN A 162 -10.72 19.34 4.28
CA ASN A 162 -9.94 19.88 5.40
C ASN A 162 -10.59 19.64 6.78
N SER A 163 -11.27 18.50 6.94
CA SER A 163 -12.04 18.15 8.14
C SER A 163 -11.95 16.64 8.41
N ILE A 164 -12.40 16.21 9.59
CA ILE A 164 -12.59 14.80 9.94
C ILE A 164 -14.07 14.60 10.29
N SER A 165 -14.65 13.48 9.85
CA SER A 165 -16.02 13.10 10.21
C SER A 165 -16.07 11.69 10.82
N ALA A 166 -17.13 11.42 11.59
CA ALA A 166 -17.37 10.09 12.15
C ALA A 166 -17.49 9.02 11.05
N ALA A 167 -18.12 9.37 9.92
CA ALA A 167 -18.22 8.49 8.76
C ALA A 167 -16.83 8.15 8.17
N ALA A 168 -15.96 9.15 8.00
CA ALA A 168 -14.60 8.93 7.51
C ALA A 168 -13.77 8.05 8.46
N LEU A 169 -13.92 8.24 9.77
CA LEU A 169 -13.27 7.39 10.79
C LEU A 169 -13.78 5.95 10.75
N ALA A 170 -15.10 5.75 10.60
CA ALA A 170 -15.68 4.41 10.50
C ALA A 170 -15.21 3.68 9.24
N VAL A 171 -15.14 4.38 8.10
CA VAL A 171 -14.62 3.80 6.85
C VAL A 171 -13.12 3.52 6.95
N ALA A 172 -12.34 4.40 7.59
CA ALA A 172 -10.91 4.16 7.85
C ALA A 172 -10.68 2.93 8.74
N ALA A 173 -11.55 2.70 9.74
CA ALA A 173 -11.51 1.48 10.54
C ALA A 173 -11.82 0.24 9.69
N ALA A 174 -12.83 0.31 8.82
CA ALA A 174 -13.20 -0.79 7.92
C ALA A 174 -12.05 -1.17 6.97
N THR A 175 -11.41 -0.20 6.32
CA THR A 175 -10.26 -0.45 5.45
C THR A 175 -9.01 -0.91 6.22
N GLY A 176 -8.86 -0.47 7.46
CA GLY A 176 -7.91 -1.06 8.42
C GLY A 176 -8.15 -2.56 8.62
N PHE A 177 -9.40 -3.00 8.84
CA PHE A 177 -9.73 -4.41 8.94
C PHE A 177 -9.52 -5.18 7.62
N PHE A 178 -9.83 -4.60 6.47
CA PHE A 178 -9.51 -5.22 5.17
C PHE A 178 -7.99 -5.41 5.00
N SER A 179 -7.19 -4.46 5.47
CA SER A 179 -5.74 -4.56 5.49
C SER A 179 -5.24 -5.62 6.49
N LEU A 180 -5.93 -5.81 7.63
CA LEU A 180 -5.65 -6.92 8.53
C LEU A 180 -5.93 -8.28 7.88
N VAL A 181 -7.02 -8.41 7.12
CA VAL A 181 -7.33 -9.62 6.36
C VAL A 181 -6.21 -9.92 5.36
N GLU A 182 -5.76 -8.90 4.62
CA GLU A 182 -4.63 -9.05 3.69
C GLU A 182 -3.38 -9.52 4.44
N ILE A 183 -2.89 -8.77 5.43
CA ILE A 183 -1.58 -9.04 6.02
C ILE A 183 -1.55 -10.39 6.76
N LYS A 184 -2.66 -10.77 7.38
CA LYS A 184 -2.82 -12.07 8.07
C LYS A 184 -2.88 -13.25 7.12
N ALA A 185 -3.30 -13.07 5.87
CA ALA A 185 -3.19 -14.09 4.84
C ALA A 185 -1.80 -14.04 4.15
N SER A 186 -1.28 -12.83 3.93
CA SER A 186 -0.06 -12.53 3.17
C SER A 186 1.20 -13.09 3.83
N ARG A 187 1.35 -12.91 5.14
CA ARG A 187 2.52 -13.38 5.90
C ARG A 187 2.67 -14.91 5.88
N PRO A 188 1.67 -15.72 6.29
CA PRO A 188 1.79 -17.18 6.23
C PRO A 188 1.86 -17.71 4.79
N TYR A 189 1.16 -17.07 3.84
CA TYR A 189 1.31 -17.39 2.41
C TYR A 189 2.76 -17.26 1.94
N LYS A 190 3.40 -16.11 2.23
CA LYS A 190 4.79 -15.85 1.87
C LYS A 190 5.72 -16.84 2.57
N ALA A 191 5.48 -17.17 3.84
CA ALA A 191 6.27 -18.15 4.59
C ALA A 191 6.21 -19.55 3.93
N LEU A 192 5.03 -20.03 3.55
CA LEU A 192 4.86 -21.31 2.85
C LEU A 192 5.56 -21.27 1.48
N LYS A 193 5.41 -20.17 0.74
CA LYS A 193 6.05 -19.98 -0.57
C LYS A 193 7.58 -19.83 -0.49
N SER A 194 8.12 -19.59 0.70
CA SER A 194 9.57 -19.50 0.99
C SER A 194 10.26 -20.84 1.07
N ARG A 195 9.50 -21.90 1.35
CA ARG A 195 10.05 -23.19 1.74
C ARG A 195 10.84 -23.79 0.59
N ARG A 196 12.00 -24.35 0.94
CA ARG A 196 12.85 -25.07 -0.01
C ARG A 196 12.43 -26.53 -0.14
N ASP A 197 11.92 -27.09 0.95
CA ASP A 197 11.42 -28.46 0.99
C ASP A 197 10.05 -28.53 0.31
N PRO A 198 9.70 -29.68 -0.30
CA PRO A 198 8.35 -29.91 -0.79
C PRO A 198 7.31 -29.69 0.31
N LEU A 199 6.26 -28.95 0.00
CA LEU A 199 5.13 -28.77 0.89
C LEU A 199 4.32 -30.06 0.99
N THR A 200 3.77 -30.36 2.16
CA THR A 200 2.77 -31.41 2.30
C THR A 200 1.48 -31.04 1.55
N GLU A 201 0.58 -32.01 1.35
CA GLU A 201 -0.73 -31.74 0.74
C GLU A 201 -1.54 -30.72 1.57
N GLU A 202 -1.48 -30.83 2.90
CA GLU A 202 -2.13 -29.90 3.83
C GLU A 202 -1.56 -28.48 3.71
N GLU A 203 -0.23 -28.34 3.71
CA GLU A 203 0.46 -27.06 3.53
C GLU A 203 0.14 -26.44 2.16
N THR A 204 0.07 -27.26 1.11
CA THR A 204 -0.29 -26.82 -0.25
C THR A 204 -1.73 -26.31 -0.32
N SER A 205 -2.66 -27.04 0.31
CA SER A 205 -4.06 -26.63 0.44
C SER A 205 -4.19 -25.33 1.23
N LEU A 206 -3.42 -25.18 2.31
CA LEU A 206 -3.39 -23.96 3.12
C LEU A 206 -2.83 -22.76 2.34
N MET A 207 -1.71 -22.93 1.62
CA MET A 207 -1.14 -21.90 0.76
C MET A 207 -2.14 -21.44 -0.31
N THR A 208 -2.86 -22.38 -0.92
CA THR A 208 -3.89 -22.09 -1.93
C THR A 208 -5.06 -21.30 -1.34
N ARG A 209 -5.49 -21.64 -0.12
CA ARG A 209 -6.53 -20.89 0.61
C ARG A 209 -6.11 -19.46 0.91
N TYR A 210 -4.87 -19.23 1.38
CA TYR A 210 -4.38 -17.87 1.57
C TYR A 210 -4.30 -17.08 0.27
N GLU A 211 -3.84 -17.70 -0.82
CA GLU A 211 -3.81 -17.05 -2.13
C GLU A 211 -5.22 -16.63 -2.59
N ALA A 212 -6.23 -17.47 -2.37
CA ALA A 212 -7.62 -17.16 -2.68
C ALA A 212 -8.16 -15.99 -1.85
N ILE A 213 -7.82 -15.93 -0.55
CA ILE A 213 -8.16 -14.79 0.32
C ILE A 213 -7.52 -13.50 -0.21
N LEU A 214 -6.22 -13.52 -0.53
CA LEU A 214 -5.49 -12.36 -1.04
C LEU A 214 -6.07 -11.84 -2.36
N LYS A 215 -6.37 -12.73 -3.30
CA LYS A 215 -7.03 -12.34 -4.55
C LYS A 215 -8.40 -11.74 -4.31
N SER A 216 -9.22 -12.39 -3.48
CA SER A 216 -10.58 -11.95 -3.20
C SER A 216 -10.60 -10.57 -2.52
N ILE A 217 -9.77 -10.35 -1.50
CA ILE A 217 -9.74 -9.07 -0.78
C ILE A 217 -9.18 -7.94 -1.66
N SER A 218 -8.11 -8.20 -2.43
CA SER A 218 -7.53 -7.17 -3.30
C SER A 218 -8.48 -6.79 -4.43
N VAL A 219 -9.07 -7.77 -5.12
CA VAL A 219 -10.02 -7.52 -6.22
C VAL A 219 -11.30 -6.87 -5.69
N GLY A 220 -11.83 -7.34 -4.56
CA GLY A 220 -13.04 -6.77 -3.95
C GLY A 220 -12.87 -5.30 -3.59
N VAL A 221 -11.74 -4.92 -2.98
CA VAL A 221 -11.43 -3.53 -2.62
C VAL A 221 -11.25 -2.64 -3.85
N LEU A 222 -10.58 -3.15 -4.90
CA LEU A 222 -10.45 -2.44 -6.18
C LEU A 222 -11.81 -2.13 -6.81
N PHE A 223 -12.71 -3.12 -6.86
CA PHE A 223 -14.06 -2.93 -7.39
C PHE A 223 -14.92 -2.04 -6.50
N LEU A 224 -14.76 -2.10 -5.17
CA LEU A 224 -15.43 -1.18 -4.26
C LEU A 224 -15.03 0.27 -4.53
N GLY A 225 -13.73 0.56 -4.63
CA GLY A 225 -13.23 1.89 -4.95
C GLY A 225 -13.69 2.39 -6.32
N LEU A 226 -13.62 1.54 -7.35
CA LEU A 226 -14.11 1.84 -8.69
C LEU A 226 -15.63 2.10 -8.68
N GLY A 227 -16.41 1.27 -8.01
CA GLY A 227 -17.86 1.40 -7.91
C GLY A 227 -18.29 2.71 -7.25
N MET A 228 -17.63 3.10 -6.15
CA MET A 228 -17.88 4.39 -5.50
C MET A 228 -17.50 5.58 -6.39
N LEU A 229 -16.39 5.49 -7.12
CA LEU A 229 -15.97 6.52 -8.06
C LEU A 229 -16.98 6.67 -9.20
N LEU A 230 -17.41 5.57 -9.81
CA LEU A 230 -18.41 5.59 -10.88
C LEU A 230 -19.76 6.11 -10.40
N TRP A 231 -20.18 5.73 -9.19
CA TRP A 231 -21.40 6.25 -8.57
C TRP A 231 -21.36 7.78 -8.48
N ARG A 232 -20.25 8.36 -8.02
CA ARG A 232 -20.07 9.81 -7.93
C ARG A 232 -20.04 10.55 -9.26
N VAL A 233 -19.55 9.90 -10.32
CA VAL A 233 -19.53 10.48 -11.67
C VAL A 233 -20.91 10.43 -12.33
N ALA A 234 -21.72 9.41 -12.01
CA ALA A 234 -23.01 9.19 -12.63
C ALA A 234 -24.15 10.11 -12.11
N GLY A 235 -23.99 10.73 -10.93
CA GLY A 235 -24.96 11.65 -10.34
C GLY A 235 -25.50 11.14 -9.01
#